data_AF-A0A482WU02-F1
#
_entry.id   AF-A0A482WU02-F1
#
_cell.length_a   1.000
_cell.length_b   1.000
_cell.length_c   1.000
_cell.angle_alpha   90.00
_cell.angle_beta   90.00
_cell.angle_gamma   90.00
#
_symmetry.space_group_name_H-M   'P 1'
#
loop_
_entity.id
_entity.type
_entity.pdbx_description
1 polymer ?
#
loop_
_entity_poly.entity_id
_entity_poly.type
_entity_poly.pdbx_seq_one_letter_code
_entity_poly.pdbx_strand_id
1 'polypeptide(L)'
;MDRNIAKVLQSTLTLYNRRILCSTRNNGNILMMVLRNNSNARLNVAEDKGTLLGLKAPKKQKSSYTTGVLLLSVPIVTFCLGTWQVRRREWKLNLIDELESKVRQPPIDLPEDLNELENLTYRRVKLRGRFDHSLEMYLGPRSVIHDNSAESEGSGGLMSTDVRARTGYLVVTPFILADSGKRILVNRGWVNTKIAPKERRPAGQIEEEVEITGIVRDHE
;
A
#
# COMPACT_ATOMS: atom_id res chain seq x y z
N MET A 1 -26.83 -20.06 -9.18
CA MET A 1 -25.45 -20.41 -9.55
C MET A 1 -24.69 -19.10 -9.66
N ASP A 2 -23.77 -18.66 -8.80
CA ASP A 2 -22.95 -19.38 -7.83
C ASP A 2 -22.51 -18.47 -6.68
N ARG A 3 -23.28 -18.46 -5.58
CA ARG A 3 -22.79 -17.91 -4.29
C ARG A 3 -21.71 -18.79 -3.65
N ASN A 4 -21.53 -20.02 -4.13
CA ASN A 4 -20.53 -20.96 -3.64
C ASN A 4 -19.12 -20.71 -4.21
N ILE A 5 -18.99 -20.22 -5.45
CA ILE A 5 -17.66 -19.96 -6.05
C ILE A 5 -16.98 -18.74 -5.41
N ALA A 6 -17.74 -17.71 -5.03
CA ALA A 6 -17.21 -16.53 -4.33
C ALA A 6 -16.65 -16.87 -2.94
N LYS A 7 -17.28 -17.80 -2.21
CA LYS A 7 -16.79 -18.27 -0.91
C LYS A 7 -15.49 -19.08 -1.02
N VAL A 8 -15.36 -19.93 -2.05
CA VAL A 8 -14.14 -20.74 -2.28
C VAL A 8 -12.94 -19.86 -2.66
N LEU A 9 -13.16 -18.75 -3.38
CA LEU A 9 -12.10 -17.80 -3.73
C LEU A 9 -11.72 -16.87 -2.56
N GLN A 10 -12.67 -16.47 -1.72
CA GLN A 10 -12.34 -15.73 -0.48
C GLN A 10 -11.62 -16.60 0.55
N SER A 11 -11.93 -17.90 0.65
CA SER A 11 -11.28 -18.82 1.59
C SER A 11 -9.87 -19.25 1.14
N THR A 12 -9.58 -19.25 -0.16
CA THR A 12 -8.24 -19.56 -0.69
C THR A 12 -7.32 -18.35 -0.69
N LEU A 13 -7.84 -17.13 -0.87
CA LEU A 13 -7.04 -15.89 -0.78
C LEU A 13 -6.65 -15.49 0.65
N THR A 14 -7.35 -15.99 1.68
CA THR A 14 -6.94 -15.82 3.08
C THR A 14 -5.85 -16.80 3.53
N LEU A 15 -5.56 -17.85 2.75
CA LEU A 15 -4.51 -18.83 3.06
C LEU A 15 -3.15 -18.52 2.41
N TYR A 16 -3.07 -17.57 1.48
CA TYR A 16 -1.80 -17.20 0.84
C TYR A 16 -1.05 -16.06 1.56
N ASN A 17 -1.61 -15.47 2.63
CA ASN A 17 -0.97 -14.32 3.29
C ASN A 17 -0.94 -14.32 4.84
N ARG A 18 -1.29 -15.42 5.52
CA ARG A 18 -1.05 -15.56 6.97
C ARG A 18 -0.93 -17.03 7.41
N ARG A 19 0.31 -17.54 7.54
CA ARG A 19 0.82 -18.36 8.69
C ARG A 19 2.10 -19.12 8.31
N ILE A 20 3.24 -18.67 8.84
CA ILE A 20 4.15 -19.58 9.54
C ILE A 20 4.21 -19.08 10.97
N LEU A 21 3.34 -19.63 11.81
CA LEU A 21 3.52 -19.69 13.25
C LEU A 21 3.04 -21.08 13.66
N CYS A 22 3.97 -21.97 13.99
CA CYS A 22 3.67 -23.07 14.89
C CYS A 22 4.60 -22.91 16.09
N SER A 23 3.97 -22.63 17.22
CA SER A 23 4.58 -22.66 18.54
C SER A 23 4.56 -24.10 19.03
N THR A 24 5.67 -24.57 19.60
CA THR A 24 5.60 -25.62 20.62
C THR A 24 6.49 -25.23 21.78
N ARG A 25 5.88 -25.24 22.97
CA ARG A 25 6.46 -24.91 24.26
C ARG A 25 7.06 -26.18 24.84
N ASN A 26 8.39 -26.28 24.91
CA ASN A 26 9.02 -26.98 26.02
C ASN A 26 10.44 -26.44 26.27
N ASN A 27 10.63 -25.93 27.49
CA ASN A 27 11.89 -25.64 28.18
C ASN A 27 13.03 -24.94 27.42
N GLY A 28 12.97 -23.60 27.45
CA GLY A 28 14.12 -22.82 27.95
C GLY A 28 15.20 -22.32 26.98
N ASN A 29 15.18 -22.62 25.68
CA ASN A 29 16.13 -22.04 24.72
C ASN A 29 15.46 -21.75 23.37
N ILE A 30 15.39 -20.47 22.97
CA ILE A 30 14.84 -20.04 21.66
C ILE A 30 15.92 -20.22 20.59
N LEU A 31 15.83 -21.30 19.83
CA LEU A 31 16.63 -21.49 18.62
C LEU A 31 15.82 -21.01 17.40
N MET A 32 16.12 -19.80 16.90
CA MET A 32 15.57 -19.29 15.65
C MET A 32 16.27 -19.96 14.46
N MET A 33 15.67 -21.02 13.91
CA MET A 33 16.18 -21.67 12.70
C MET A 33 15.60 -20.97 11.46
N VAL A 34 16.37 -20.04 10.90
CA VAL A 34 16.11 -19.47 9.57
C VAL A 34 16.71 -20.42 8.54
N LEU A 35 15.88 -21.23 7.88
CA LEU A 35 16.33 -22.05 6.75
C LEU A 35 16.57 -21.15 5.54
N ARG A 36 17.83 -20.73 5.37
CA ARG A 36 18.34 -20.02 4.20
C ARG A 36 18.69 -21.06 3.14
N ASN A 37 17.95 -21.09 2.04
CA ASN A 37 18.16 -22.02 0.95
C ASN A 37 19.42 -21.62 0.17
N ASN A 38 20.58 -22.12 0.59
CA ASN A 38 21.85 -21.94 -0.11
C ASN A 38 22.28 -23.28 -0.72
N SER A 39 21.87 -23.50 -1.96
CA SER A 39 22.34 -24.59 -2.80
C SER A 39 23.75 -24.29 -3.29
N ASN A 40 24.77 -24.65 -2.50
CA ASN A 40 26.14 -24.90 -2.96
C ASN A 40 26.96 -25.53 -1.81
N ALA A 41 26.84 -26.84 -1.63
CA ALA A 41 27.80 -27.63 -0.86
C ALA A 41 28.21 -28.84 -1.69
N ARG A 42 29.41 -28.76 -2.27
CA ARG A 42 30.15 -29.92 -2.77
C ARG A 42 30.61 -30.73 -1.56
N LEU A 43 30.23 -32.01 -1.50
CA LEU A 43 30.92 -33.01 -0.71
C LEU A 43 31.39 -34.11 -1.66
N ASN A 44 32.70 -34.11 -1.91
CA ASN A 44 33.40 -35.25 -2.50
C ASN A 44 33.66 -36.25 -1.38
N VAL A 45 33.17 -37.48 -1.51
CA VAL A 45 33.69 -38.65 -0.80
C VAL A 45 33.74 -39.80 -1.81
N ALA A 46 34.87 -40.49 -1.81
CA ALA A 46 35.31 -41.47 -2.78
C ALA A 46 34.84 -42.90 -2.47
N GLU A 47 35.18 -43.81 -3.39
CA GLU A 47 35.07 -45.28 -3.39
C GLU A 47 33.74 -45.83 -3.93
N ASP A 48 33.66 -46.85 -4.79
CA ASP A 48 34.50 -48.04 -4.96
C ASP A 48 34.33 -48.62 -6.39
N LYS A 49 35.33 -49.37 -6.88
CA LYS A 49 35.33 -50.02 -8.20
C LYS A 49 34.66 -51.39 -8.13
N GLY A 50 33.50 -51.55 -8.76
CA GLY A 50 32.84 -52.86 -8.88
C GLY A 50 31.91 -52.97 -10.09
N THR A 51 32.35 -53.75 -11.07
CA THR A 51 31.55 -54.65 -11.94
C THR A 51 30.34 -54.09 -12.72
N LEU A 52 30.55 -54.08 -14.04
CA LEU A 52 29.57 -53.97 -15.12
C LEU A 52 28.39 -54.95 -14.96
N LEU A 53 27.21 -54.42 -14.61
CA LEU A 53 25.92 -54.98 -15.05
C LEU A 53 25.12 -53.86 -15.67
N GLY A 54 24.96 -53.94 -17.00
CA GLY A 54 24.18 -53.00 -17.80
C GLY A 54 22.70 -53.04 -17.42
N LEU A 55 22.32 -52.27 -16.40
CA LEU A 55 20.95 -51.85 -16.21
C LEU A 55 20.70 -50.67 -17.13
N LYS A 56 20.14 -50.94 -18.31
CA LYS A 56 19.52 -49.89 -19.14
C LYS A 56 18.52 -49.14 -18.25
N ALA A 57 18.82 -47.88 -17.95
CA ALA A 57 17.90 -47.01 -17.23
C ALA A 57 16.53 -47.01 -17.96
N PRO A 58 15.40 -47.18 -17.26
CA PRO A 58 14.09 -47.15 -17.90
C PRO A 58 13.93 -45.78 -18.55
N LYS A 59 13.78 -45.76 -19.89
CA LYS A 59 13.44 -44.53 -20.62
C LYS A 59 12.16 -43.99 -20.00
N LYS A 60 12.22 -42.84 -19.29
CA LYS A 60 11.04 -42.12 -18.80
C LYS A 60 10.14 -41.82 -20.00
N GLN A 61 9.14 -42.67 -20.22
CA GLN A 61 8.08 -42.43 -21.17
C GLN A 61 7.36 -41.17 -20.68
N LYS A 62 7.59 -40.03 -21.35
CA LYS A 62 6.83 -38.82 -21.05
C LYS A 62 5.38 -39.13 -21.42
N SER A 63 4.55 -39.32 -20.39
CA SER A 63 3.11 -39.53 -20.53
C SER A 63 2.53 -38.41 -21.40
N SER A 64 2.05 -38.76 -22.60
CA SER A 64 1.46 -37.80 -23.56
C SER A 64 0.38 -36.92 -22.92
N TYR A 65 -0.31 -37.47 -21.91
CA TYR A 65 -1.33 -36.79 -21.13
C TYR A 65 -0.83 -35.56 -20.36
N THR A 66 0.41 -35.57 -19.83
CA THR A 66 0.94 -34.41 -19.09
C THR A 66 1.19 -33.21 -19.99
N THR A 67 1.60 -33.45 -21.24
CA THR A 67 1.81 -32.39 -22.24
C THR A 67 0.48 -31.81 -22.69
N GLY A 68 -0.53 -32.66 -22.91
CA GLY A 68 -1.88 -32.21 -23.26
C GLY A 68 -2.54 -31.36 -22.17
N VAL A 69 -2.40 -31.77 -20.90
CA VAL A 69 -2.92 -31.00 -19.75
C VAL A 69 -2.19 -29.67 -19.60
N LEU A 70 -0.86 -29.65 -19.74
CA LEU A 70 -0.09 -28.42 -19.65
C LEU A 70 -0.50 -27.44 -20.77
N LEU A 71 -0.62 -27.94 -22.01
CA LEU A 71 -1.02 -27.14 -23.17
C LEU A 71 -2.41 -26.52 -23.00
N LEU A 72 -3.34 -27.24 -22.36
CA LEU A 72 -4.69 -26.73 -22.11
C LEU A 72 -4.79 -25.85 -20.85
N SER A 73 -3.92 -26.05 -19.86
CA SER A 73 -3.95 -25.29 -18.60
C SER A 73 -3.55 -23.82 -18.77
N VAL A 74 -2.58 -23.53 -19.64
CA VAL A 74 -2.08 -22.17 -19.89
C VAL A 74 -3.18 -21.21 -20.38
N PRO A 75 -3.96 -21.52 -21.45
CA PRO A 75 -5.02 -20.62 -21.91
C PRO A 75 -6.14 -20.46 -20.86
N ILE A 76 -6.45 -21.52 -20.10
CA ILE A 76 -7.46 -21.46 -19.03
C ILE A 76 -7.03 -20.47 -17.95
N VAL A 77 -5.83 -20.62 -17.40
CA VAL A 77 -5.31 -19.72 -16.35
C VAL A 77 -5.19 -18.29 -16.87
N THR A 78 -4.75 -18.12 -18.11
CA THR A 78 -4.63 -16.80 -18.75
C THR A 78 -5.98 -16.11 -18.89
N PHE A 79 -7.02 -16.84 -19.29
CA PHE A 79 -8.38 -16.31 -19.40
C PHE A 79 -8.98 -15.99 -18.02
N CYS A 80 -8.78 -16.86 -17.03
CA CYS A 80 -9.20 -16.60 -15.65
C CYS A 80 -8.53 -15.35 -15.08
N LEU A 81 -7.21 -15.22 -15.28
CA LEU A 81 -6.44 -14.07 -14.83
C LEU A 81 -6.84 -12.80 -15.60
N GLY A 82 -7.03 -12.88 -16.92
CA GLY A 82 -7.51 -11.77 -17.74
C GLY A 82 -8.89 -11.27 -17.31
N THR A 83 -9.82 -12.18 -17.06
CA THR A 83 -11.15 -11.84 -16.55
C THR A 83 -11.07 -11.17 -15.17
N TRP A 84 -10.18 -11.66 -14.29
CA TRP A 84 -9.94 -11.01 -13.00
C TRP A 84 -9.35 -9.61 -13.17
N GLN A 85 -8.37 -9.42 -14.06
CA GLN A 85 -7.77 -8.10 -14.33
C GLN A 85 -8.81 -7.09 -14.82
N VAL A 86 -9.72 -7.50 -15.71
CA VAL A 86 -10.80 -6.62 -16.20
C VAL A 86 -11.74 -6.23 -15.07
N ARG A 87 -12.24 -7.20 -14.28
CA ARG A 87 -13.08 -6.91 -13.11
C ARG A 87 -12.33 -6.08 -12.06
N ARG A 88 -11.04 -6.33 -11.88
CA ARG A 88 -10.13 -5.59 -10.98
C ARG A 88 -9.86 -4.17 -11.51
N ARG A 89 -10.02 -3.92 -12.79
CA ARG A 89 -9.99 -2.56 -13.34
C ARG A 89 -11.32 -1.86 -13.14
N GLU A 90 -12.43 -2.53 -13.44
CA GLU A 90 -13.78 -1.95 -13.30
C GLU A 90 -14.09 -1.50 -11.88
N TRP A 91 -13.81 -2.31 -10.84
CA TRP A 91 -14.04 -1.83 -9.46
C TRP A 91 -13.15 -0.63 -9.10
N LYS A 92 -11.94 -0.54 -9.65
CA LYS A 92 -11.03 0.59 -9.42
C LYS A 92 -11.60 1.86 -10.06
N LEU A 93 -12.09 1.76 -11.29
CA LEU A 93 -12.71 2.87 -11.99
C LEU A 93 -13.96 3.34 -11.25
N ASN A 94 -14.86 2.43 -10.88
CA ASN A 94 -16.05 2.78 -10.12
C ASN A 94 -15.72 3.46 -8.78
N LEU A 95 -14.66 3.02 -8.09
CA LEU A 95 -14.21 3.66 -6.86
C LEU A 95 -13.68 5.08 -7.12
N ILE A 96 -12.88 5.28 -8.17
CA ILE A 96 -12.38 6.61 -8.55
C ILE A 96 -13.55 7.53 -8.88
N ASP A 97 -14.50 7.06 -9.68
CA ASP A 97 -15.68 7.83 -10.09
C ASP A 97 -16.53 8.24 -8.87
N GLU A 98 -16.74 7.31 -7.92
CA GLU A 98 -17.44 7.61 -6.67
C GLU A 98 -16.72 8.69 -5.86
N LEU A 99 -15.40 8.55 -5.66
CA LEU A 99 -14.60 9.51 -4.91
C LEU A 99 -14.56 10.88 -5.59
N GLU A 100 -14.40 10.90 -6.91
CA GLU A 100 -14.41 12.14 -7.68
C GLU A 100 -15.76 12.84 -7.60
N SER A 101 -16.86 12.09 -7.63
CA SER A 101 -18.20 12.65 -7.44
C SER A 101 -18.37 13.32 -6.06
N LYS A 102 -17.83 12.72 -4.99
CA LYS A 102 -17.86 13.28 -3.62
C LYS A 102 -17.01 14.55 -3.52
N VAL A 103 -15.83 14.58 -4.14
CA VAL A 103 -14.94 15.74 -4.12
C VAL A 103 -15.49 16.90 -4.93
N ARG A 104 -16.21 16.65 -6.03
CA ARG A 104 -16.80 17.69 -6.89
C ARG A 104 -18.05 18.35 -6.30
N GLN A 105 -18.68 17.74 -5.29
CA GLN A 105 -19.85 18.31 -4.64
C GLN A 105 -19.53 19.64 -3.94
N PRO A 106 -20.53 20.55 -3.81
CA PRO A 106 -20.32 21.84 -3.18
C PRO A 106 -19.84 21.64 -1.72
N PRO A 107 -18.91 22.50 -1.25
CA PRO A 107 -18.48 22.46 0.14
C PRO A 107 -19.66 22.67 1.09
N ILE A 108 -19.76 21.81 2.12
CA ILE A 108 -20.74 21.96 3.20
C ILE A 108 -20.04 22.60 4.40
N ASP A 109 -20.78 23.30 5.25
CA ASP A 109 -20.28 23.78 6.53
C ASP A 109 -20.00 22.59 7.47
N LEU A 110 -19.09 22.76 8.42
CA LEU A 110 -18.75 21.69 9.34
C LEU A 110 -19.93 21.39 10.28
N PRO A 111 -20.37 20.12 10.42
CA PRO A 111 -21.38 19.76 11.41
C PRO A 111 -20.85 19.97 12.83
N GLU A 112 -21.75 20.28 13.77
CA GLU A 112 -21.40 20.47 15.18
C GLU A 112 -20.91 19.16 15.84
N ASP A 113 -21.47 18.02 15.41
CA ASP A 113 -21.03 16.69 15.80
C ASP A 113 -19.88 16.21 14.91
N LEU A 114 -18.74 15.92 15.53
CA LEU A 114 -17.56 15.42 14.83
C LEU A 114 -17.66 13.92 14.49
N ASN A 115 -18.57 13.17 15.12
CA ASN A 115 -18.77 11.76 14.76
C ASN A 115 -19.37 11.63 13.34
N GLU A 116 -20.08 12.66 12.87
CA GLU A 116 -20.64 12.67 11.51
C GLU A 116 -19.57 12.84 10.42
N LEU A 117 -18.34 13.24 10.76
CA LEU A 117 -17.25 13.40 9.78
C LEU A 117 -16.84 12.10 9.11
N GLU A 118 -16.99 10.95 9.78
CA GLU A 118 -16.70 9.63 9.21
C GLU A 118 -17.55 9.40 7.94
N ASN A 119 -18.83 9.80 7.99
CA ASN A 119 -19.76 9.72 6.86
C ASN A 119 -19.47 10.76 5.77
N LEU A 120 -18.69 11.80 6.08
CA LEU A 120 -18.29 12.87 5.16
C LEU A 120 -16.90 12.64 4.56
N THR A 121 -16.33 11.44 4.67
CA THR A 121 -15.02 11.13 4.09
C THR A 121 -15.00 11.43 2.58
N TYR A 122 -13.96 12.15 2.14
CA TYR A 122 -13.77 12.67 0.78
C TYR A 122 -14.75 13.79 0.34
N ARG A 123 -15.56 14.33 1.26
CA ARG A 123 -16.34 15.55 1.02
C ARG A 123 -15.53 16.79 1.34
N ARG A 124 -15.86 17.88 0.63
CA ARG A 124 -15.33 19.21 0.90
C ARG A 124 -16.11 19.86 2.02
N VAL A 125 -15.39 20.39 3.00
CA VAL A 125 -15.96 21.06 4.18
C VAL A 125 -15.30 22.41 4.39
N LYS A 126 -16.11 23.40 4.77
CA LYS A 126 -15.64 24.74 5.16
C LYS A 126 -15.40 24.80 6.67
N LEU A 127 -14.29 25.41 7.04
CA LEU A 127 -13.85 25.57 8.42
C LEU A 127 -13.49 27.04 8.65
N ARG A 128 -13.87 27.58 9.82
CA ARG A 128 -13.49 28.92 10.25
C ARG A 128 -12.78 28.86 11.60
N GLY A 129 -11.68 29.59 11.73
CA GLY A 129 -10.83 29.50 12.92
C GLY A 129 -9.40 29.96 12.69
N ARG A 130 -8.52 29.60 13.62
CA ARG A 130 -7.12 30.03 13.65
C ARG A 130 -6.18 28.83 13.71
N PHE A 131 -5.03 28.94 13.05
CA PHE A 131 -3.96 27.94 13.14
C PHE A 131 -3.13 28.12 14.42
N ASP A 132 -2.89 27.01 15.12
CA ASP A 132 -1.91 26.96 16.21
C ASP A 132 -0.55 26.52 15.66
N HIS A 133 0.23 27.49 15.23
CA HIS A 133 1.57 27.25 14.67
C HIS A 133 2.56 26.77 15.73
N SER A 134 2.27 26.86 17.03
CA SER A 134 3.17 26.35 18.07
C SER A 134 3.29 24.82 18.00
N LEU A 135 2.18 24.15 17.69
CA LEU A 135 2.04 22.69 17.60
C LEU A 135 2.13 22.14 16.17
N GLU A 136 2.77 22.87 15.25
CA GLU A 136 3.02 22.38 13.89
C GLU A 136 3.92 21.12 13.88
N MET A 137 3.50 20.11 13.11
CA MET A 137 4.16 18.82 12.99
C MET A 137 4.59 18.56 11.55
N TYR A 138 5.77 17.93 11.39
CA TYR A 138 6.28 17.48 10.09
C TYR A 138 6.10 15.97 9.95
N LEU A 139 5.32 15.54 8.96
CA LEU A 139 5.10 14.13 8.69
C LEU A 139 6.08 13.62 7.61
N GLY A 140 7.22 13.09 8.09
CA GLY A 140 8.15 12.17 7.40
C GLY A 140 8.74 12.63 6.06
N PRO A 141 9.78 11.94 5.56
CA PRO A 141 10.26 12.15 4.20
C PRO A 141 9.20 11.67 3.21
N ARG A 142 8.57 12.62 2.52
CA ARG A 142 7.57 12.41 1.46
C ARG A 142 8.12 12.91 0.14
N SER A 143 7.95 12.11 -0.91
CA SER A 143 8.24 12.56 -2.26
C SER A 143 7.24 13.64 -2.69
N VAL A 144 7.71 14.64 -3.44
CA VAL A 144 6.82 15.60 -4.10
C VAL A 144 5.87 14.86 -5.04
N ILE A 145 4.57 15.18 -4.95
CA ILE A 145 3.55 14.72 -5.90
C ILE A 145 3.44 15.81 -6.94
N HIS A 146 3.89 15.55 -8.17
CA HIS A 146 3.60 16.44 -9.29
C HIS A 146 2.26 16.04 -9.90
N ASP A 147 1.54 17.07 -10.34
CA ASP A 147 0.16 17.12 -10.82
C ASP A 147 -0.07 16.17 -12.01
N ASN A 148 1.02 15.81 -12.69
CA ASN A 148 1.05 14.96 -13.88
C ASN A 148 1.87 13.68 -13.68
N SER A 149 2.22 13.31 -12.44
CA SER A 149 3.14 12.21 -12.13
C SER A 149 2.48 11.11 -11.29
N ALA A 150 1.27 10.67 -11.65
CA ALA A 150 0.91 9.27 -11.41
C ALA A 150 1.96 8.31 -12.01
N GLU A 151 2.74 8.83 -12.98
CA GLU A 151 3.97 8.28 -13.55
C GLU A 151 5.25 8.86 -12.91
N SER A 152 5.28 9.16 -11.60
CA SER A 152 6.57 9.29 -10.93
C SER A 152 7.15 7.90 -10.74
N GLU A 153 7.62 7.32 -11.85
CA GLU A 153 8.61 6.26 -11.85
C GLU A 153 9.70 6.63 -10.84
N GLY A 154 9.79 5.87 -9.75
CA GLY A 154 10.93 5.94 -8.86
C GLY A 154 10.82 6.80 -7.60
N SER A 155 9.68 6.85 -6.91
CA SER A 155 9.73 7.13 -5.45
C SER A 155 10.34 5.99 -4.62
N GLY A 156 10.74 4.89 -5.28
CA GLY A 156 11.47 3.75 -4.70
C GLY A 156 12.33 2.99 -5.71
N GLY A 157 12.78 3.63 -6.79
CA GLY A 157 13.66 3.01 -7.76
C GLY A 157 15.11 3.03 -7.27
N LEU A 158 15.81 1.89 -7.36
CA LEU A 158 17.23 1.75 -6.96
C LEU A 158 18.18 2.72 -7.70
N MET A 159 17.72 3.38 -8.77
CA MET A 159 18.52 4.18 -9.71
C MET A 159 17.95 5.60 -9.90
N SER A 160 17.62 6.32 -8.83
CA SER A 160 17.25 7.74 -8.93
C SER A 160 18.35 8.62 -8.34
N THR A 161 19.07 9.35 -9.21
CA THR A 161 20.25 10.15 -8.87
C THR A 161 19.92 11.41 -8.04
N ASP A 162 18.64 11.79 -7.92
CA ASP A 162 18.22 13.00 -7.17
C ASP A 162 17.08 12.73 -6.17
N VAL A 163 17.33 11.83 -5.20
CA VAL A 163 16.40 11.56 -4.09
C VAL A 163 16.24 12.79 -3.18
N ARG A 164 17.27 13.64 -3.07
CA ARG A 164 17.30 14.75 -2.09
C ARG A 164 16.49 15.98 -2.53
N ALA A 165 16.45 16.34 -3.81
CA ALA A 165 15.62 17.46 -4.26
C ALA A 165 14.12 17.12 -4.25
N ARG A 166 13.78 15.83 -4.33
CA ARG A 166 12.40 15.34 -4.41
C ARG A 166 11.81 14.93 -3.06
N THR A 167 12.59 14.97 -1.97
CA THR A 167 12.14 14.63 -0.62
C THR A 167 11.80 15.89 0.18
N GLY A 168 10.63 15.89 0.81
CA GLY A 168 10.14 16.96 1.68
C GLY A 168 9.28 16.40 2.80
N TYR A 169 8.52 17.26 3.45
CA TYR A 169 7.65 16.92 4.57
C TYR A 169 6.22 17.38 4.27
N LEU A 170 5.23 16.64 4.76
CA LEU A 170 3.88 17.19 4.87
C LEU A 170 3.78 17.99 6.16
N VAL A 171 3.29 19.22 6.05
CA VAL A 171 3.09 20.10 7.21
C VAL A 171 1.67 19.93 7.71
N VAL A 172 1.54 19.43 8.93
CA VAL A 172 0.25 19.28 9.60
C VAL A 172 0.21 20.27 10.76
N THR A 173 -0.80 21.14 10.77
CA THR A 173 -0.94 22.17 11.79
C THR A 173 -2.32 22.04 12.43
N PRO A 174 -2.42 22.03 13.77
CA PRO A 174 -3.71 22.10 14.44
C PRO A 174 -4.44 23.40 14.11
N PHE A 175 -5.74 23.28 13.84
CA PHE A 175 -6.65 24.36 13.54
C PHE A 175 -7.72 24.40 14.63
N ILE A 176 -7.83 25.53 15.32
CA ILE A 176 -8.80 25.76 16.40
C ILE A 176 -10.02 26.41 15.79
N LEU A 177 -11.18 25.77 15.91
CA LEU A 177 -12.42 26.29 15.36
C LEU A 177 -12.93 27.46 16.17
N ALA A 178 -13.41 28.50 15.47
CA ALA A 178 -14.02 29.67 16.11
C ALA A 178 -15.31 29.30 16.88
N ASP A 179 -16.12 28.40 16.32
CA ASP A 179 -17.46 28.10 16.85
C ASP A 179 -17.43 27.21 18.10
N SER A 180 -16.60 26.17 18.11
CA SER A 180 -16.59 25.14 19.16
C SER A 180 -15.31 25.08 20.00
N GLY A 181 -14.24 25.77 19.59
CA GLY A 181 -12.92 25.68 20.24
C GLY A 181 -12.23 24.32 20.11
N LYS A 182 -12.85 23.35 19.40
CA LYS A 182 -12.25 22.04 19.12
C LYS A 182 -11.03 22.19 18.20
N ARG A 183 -10.10 21.23 18.27
CA ARG A 183 -8.88 21.19 17.46
C ARG A 183 -9.02 20.15 16.36
N ILE A 184 -8.81 20.57 15.11
CA ILE A 184 -8.76 19.68 13.94
C ILE A 184 -7.35 19.72 13.37
N LEU A 185 -6.83 18.58 12.94
CA LEU A 185 -5.54 18.51 12.24
C LEU A 185 -5.73 18.82 10.76
N VAL A 186 -5.09 19.88 10.28
CA VAL A 186 -5.15 20.28 8.87
C VAL A 186 -3.80 20.02 8.22
N ASN A 187 -3.81 19.21 7.16
CA ASN A 187 -2.65 19.06 6.29
C ASN A 187 -2.56 20.26 5.34
N ARG A 188 -1.55 21.12 5.55
CA ARG A 188 -1.33 22.36 4.77
C ARG A 188 -0.59 22.12 3.46
N GLY A 189 -0.14 20.90 3.22
CA GLY A 189 0.54 20.50 1.99
C GLY A 189 2.00 20.12 2.18
N TRP A 190 2.69 19.99 1.06
CA TRP A 190 4.07 19.53 1.00
C TRP A 190 5.06 20.69 0.97
N VAL A 191 6.13 20.55 1.73
CA VAL A 191 7.24 21.52 1.78
C VAL A 191 8.56 20.79 1.57
N ASN A 192 9.44 21.36 0.74
CA ASN A 192 10.77 20.80 0.51
C ASN A 192 11.61 20.84 1.80
N THR A 193 12.45 19.82 2.01
CA THR A 193 13.37 19.72 3.16
C THR A 193 14.16 21.01 3.43
N LYS A 194 14.58 21.74 2.39
CA LYS A 194 15.39 22.98 2.53
C LYS A 194 14.63 24.17 3.12
N ILE A 195 13.32 24.21 2.94
CA ILE A 195 12.42 25.30 3.36
C ILE A 195 11.39 24.83 4.40
N ALA A 196 11.57 23.63 4.96
CA ALA A 196 10.73 23.10 6.01
C ALA A 196 10.65 24.01 7.25
N PRO A 197 11.76 24.60 7.77
CA PRO A 197 11.72 25.42 9.00
C PRO A 197 10.73 26.59 8.92
N LYS A 198 10.06 26.90 10.04
CA LYS A 198 8.99 27.91 10.13
C LYS A 198 9.49 29.30 9.76
N GLU A 199 10.72 29.61 10.15
CA GLU A 199 11.41 30.89 9.96
C GLU A 199 11.61 31.20 8.46
N ARG A 200 11.66 30.16 7.63
CA ARG A 200 11.83 30.28 6.18
C ARG A 200 10.49 30.39 5.43
N ARG A 201 9.36 30.35 6.14
CA ARG A 201 7.99 30.38 5.57
C ARG A 201 7.07 31.41 6.25
N PRO A 202 7.43 32.71 6.31
CA PRO A 202 6.59 33.72 6.94
C PRO A 202 5.20 33.85 6.27
N ALA A 203 5.14 33.71 4.94
CA ALA A 203 3.88 33.74 4.18
C ALA A 203 2.90 32.61 4.54
N GLY A 204 3.40 31.51 5.12
CA GLY A 204 2.56 30.41 5.60
C GLY A 204 2.08 30.59 7.03
N GLN A 205 2.59 31.55 7.80
CA GLN A 205 2.27 31.69 9.22
C GLN A 205 1.12 32.69 9.41
N ILE A 206 -0.07 32.32 8.95
CA ILE A 206 -1.27 33.15 9.10
C ILE A 206 -1.78 33.04 10.54
N GLU A 207 -1.72 34.14 11.28
CA GLU A 207 -2.17 34.21 12.67
C GLU A 207 -3.62 34.70 12.83
N GLU A 208 -4.23 35.22 11.77
CA GLU A 208 -5.60 35.72 11.82
C GLU A 208 -6.63 34.60 11.69
N GLU A 209 -7.89 34.91 11.99
CA GLU A 209 -9.01 34.01 11.71
C GLU A 209 -9.19 33.90 10.19
N VAL A 210 -9.22 32.66 9.69
CA VAL A 210 -9.36 32.37 8.27
C VAL A 210 -10.44 31.34 8.02
N GLU A 211 -11.14 31.51 6.90
CA GLU A 211 -12.02 30.48 6.34
C GLU A 211 -11.22 29.63 5.36
N ILE A 212 -11.19 28.32 5.59
CA ILE A 212 -10.51 27.35 4.72
C ILE A 212 -11.50 26.31 4.22
N THR A 213 -11.32 25.84 2.99
CA THR A 213 -12.05 24.67 2.46
C THR A 213 -11.08 23.49 2.38
N GLY A 214 -11.39 22.41 3.08
CA GLY A 214 -10.58 21.19 3.12
C GLY A 214 -11.36 19.96 2.67
N ILE A 215 -10.66 18.86 2.39
CA ILE A 215 -11.27 17.55 2.16
C ILE A 215 -11.14 16.75 3.46
N VAL A 216 -12.25 16.20 3.94
CA VAL A 216 -12.25 15.33 5.13
C VAL A 216 -11.60 14.00 4.78
N ARG A 217 -10.67 13.57 5.63
CA ARG A 217 -10.05 12.25 5.58
C ARG A 217 -10.16 11.62 6.94
N ASP A 218 -10.67 10.40 6.97
CA ASP A 218 -10.66 9.60 8.17
C ASP A 218 -9.26 8.99 8.41
N HIS A 219 -9.00 8.67 9.67
CA HIS A 219 -7.77 8.13 10.23
C HIS A 219 -7.91 6.61 10.38
N GLU A 220 -7.89 5.89 9.26
CA GLU A 220 -7.89 4.42 9.27
C GLU A 220 -6.49 3.82 9.43
#